data_AF-A0A4Y2SER4-F1
#
_entry.id   AF-A0A4Y2SER4-F1
#
_cell.length_a   1.000
_cell.length_b   1.000
_cell.length_c   1.000
_cell.angle_alpha   90.00
_cell.angle_beta   90.00
_cell.angle_gamma   90.00
#
_symmetry.space_group_name_H-M   'P 1'
#
loop_
_entity.id
_entity.type
_entity.pdbx_description
1 polymer ?
#
loop_
_entity_poly.entity_id
_entity_poly.type
_entity_poly.pdbx_seq_one_letter_code
_entity_poly.pdbx_strand_id
1 'polypeptide(L)'
;MILSSVSKIFNPLGWLAPFIIGAKILIQSIWTFQISWDDPVPEEINKKWTVFRDQLHYLKSIRIPRRVLLPNATKIELHAFCDASEKAYAAVIYLKSINDSSISVKLLTSKTRVAPLKIVSIPRLELCSAVLLSHLVQTMRNSLKIQIDSTYAWTDSMIVLSWLQSV
;
A
#
# COMPACT_ATOMS: atom_id res chain seq x y z
N MET A 1 4.42 -7.37 23.28
CA MET A 1 3.14 -6.60 23.25
C MET A 1 2.89 -5.86 21.92
N ILE A 2 3.89 -5.18 21.34
CA ILE A 2 3.74 -4.34 20.13
C ILE A 2 3.23 -5.12 18.90
N LEU A 3 3.88 -6.23 18.55
CA LEU A 3 3.50 -7.03 17.37
C LEU A 3 2.05 -7.50 17.44
N SER A 4 1.62 -8.05 18.58
CA SER A 4 0.24 -8.49 18.79
C SER A 4 -0.76 -7.35 18.56
N SER A 5 -0.47 -6.14 19.04
CA SER A 5 -1.33 -4.97 18.82
C SER A 5 -1.42 -4.57 17.35
N VAL A 6 -0.31 -4.61 16.61
CA VAL A 6 -0.31 -4.32 15.16
C VAL A 6 -1.08 -5.39 14.37
N SER A 7 -0.93 -6.66 14.73
CA SER A 7 -1.64 -7.78 14.08
C SER A 7 -3.16 -7.74 14.25
N LYS A 8 -3.68 -7.02 15.25
CA LYS A 8 -5.12 -6.80 15.43
C LYS A 8 -5.72 -5.84 14.40
N ILE A 9 -4.90 -5.06 13.69
CA ILE A 9 -5.38 -4.11 12.68
C ILE A 9 -5.72 -4.86 11.40
N PHE A 10 -7.02 -5.11 11.19
CA PHE A 10 -7.51 -5.77 9.99
C PHE A 10 -7.55 -4.80 8.80
N ASN A 11 -6.73 -5.05 7.77
CA ASN A 11 -6.63 -4.22 6.56
C ASN A 11 -6.50 -5.07 5.29
N PRO A 12 -7.54 -5.83 4.90
CA PRO A 12 -7.48 -6.78 3.79
C PRO A 12 -7.26 -6.09 2.43
N LEU A 13 -7.82 -4.89 2.25
CA LEU A 13 -7.75 -4.12 0.99
C LEU A 13 -6.66 -3.06 0.98
N GLY A 14 -5.86 -2.94 2.05
CA GLY A 14 -4.79 -1.96 2.08
C GLY A 14 -5.24 -0.50 2.27
N TRP A 15 -6.51 -0.21 2.58
CA TRP A 15 -6.95 1.18 2.74
C TRP A 15 -6.24 1.93 3.88
N LEU A 16 -5.83 1.21 4.92
CA LEU A 16 -5.05 1.76 6.03
C LEU A 16 -3.53 1.64 5.82
N ALA A 17 -3.08 1.33 4.60
CA ALA A 17 -1.66 1.09 4.34
C ALA A 17 -0.74 2.28 4.70
N PRO A 18 -1.10 3.56 4.49
CA PRO A 18 -0.27 4.69 4.91
C PRO A 18 -0.03 4.74 6.42
N PHE A 19 -0.99 4.25 7.21
CA PHE A 19 -0.86 4.17 8.66
C PHE A 19 -0.06 2.92 9.07
N ILE A 20 -0.45 1.75 8.55
CA ILE A 20 0.12 0.46 8.97
C ILE A 20 1.60 0.32 8.58
N ILE A 21 2.05 0.98 7.50
CA ILE A 21 3.47 0.91 7.11
C ILE A 21 4.40 1.45 8.20
N GLY A 22 3.98 2.48 8.95
CA GLY A 22 4.75 3.00 10.09
C GLY A 22 4.97 1.94 11.18
N ALA A 23 3.92 1.20 11.53
CA ALA A 23 4.04 0.08 12.46
C ALA A 23 4.93 -1.05 11.93
N LYS A 24 4.82 -1.38 10.63
CA LYS A 24 5.67 -2.41 10.02
C LYS A 24 7.16 -2.02 10.03
N ILE A 25 7.47 -0.75 9.75
CA ILE A 25 8.84 -0.20 9.83
C ILE A 25 9.33 -0.27 11.29
N LEU A 26 8.49 0.09 12.26
CA LEU A 26 8.85 0.01 13.67
C LEU A 26 9.17 -1.43 14.11
N ILE A 27 8.35 -2.40 13.70
CA ILE A 27 8.59 -3.83 13.97
C ILE A 27 9.92 -4.28 13.35
N GLN A 28 10.18 -3.90 12.10
CA GLN A 28 11.45 -4.22 11.45
C GLN A 28 12.64 -3.63 12.23
N SER A 29 12.53 -2.40 12.72
CA SER A 29 13.55 -1.77 13.56
C SER A 29 13.71 -2.44 14.92
N ILE A 30 12.69 -3.05 15.49
CA ILE A 30 12.83 -3.82 16.74
C ILE A 30 13.69 -5.06 16.49
N TRP A 31 13.46 -5.75 15.37
CA TRP A 31 14.21 -6.96 15.03
C TRP A 31 15.71 -6.71 14.82
N THR A 32 16.12 -5.49 14.48
CA THR A 32 17.56 -5.15 14.38
C THR A 32 18.26 -5.11 15.73
N PHE A 33 17.52 -4.92 16.84
CA PHE A 33 18.10 -4.95 18.19
C PHE A 33 18.29 -6.37 18.74
N GLN A 34 17.84 -7.41 18.03
CA GLN A 34 18.00 -8.82 18.42
C GLN A 34 17.53 -9.14 19.85
N ILE A 35 16.51 -8.42 20.34
CA ILE A 35 15.92 -8.62 21.67
C ILE A 35 14.94 -9.81 21.66
N SER A 36 14.78 -10.46 22.81
CA SER A 36 13.78 -11.50 23.03
C SER A 36 12.36 -10.92 23.11
N TRP A 37 11.34 -11.78 23.04
CA TRP A 37 9.93 -11.37 23.05
C TRP A 37 9.50 -10.63 24.31
N ASP A 38 10.10 -10.99 25.45
CA ASP A 38 9.78 -10.46 26.78
C ASP A 38 10.76 -9.40 27.26
N ASP A 39 11.80 -9.09 26.47
CA ASP A 39 12.78 -8.07 26.80
C ASP A 39 12.18 -6.66 26.66
N PRO A 40 12.61 -5.71 27.49
CA PRO A 40 12.21 -4.31 27.34
C PRO A 40 12.74 -3.74 26.03
N VAL A 41 11.88 -3.00 25.32
CA VAL A 41 12.29 -2.27 24.11
C VAL A 41 13.09 -1.02 24.46
N PRO A 42 14.04 -0.59 23.61
CA PRO A 42 14.74 0.68 23.79
C PRO A 42 13.78 1.86 23.91
N GLU A 43 14.17 2.89 24.67
CA GLU A 43 13.33 4.05 24.94
C GLU A 43 12.88 4.76 23.65
N GLU A 44 13.75 4.82 22.65
CA GLU A 44 13.44 5.40 21.34
C GLU A 44 12.28 4.68 20.63
N ILE A 45 12.29 3.34 20.66
CA ILE A 45 11.21 2.51 20.09
C ILE A 45 9.93 2.71 20.88
N ASN A 46 10.02 2.78 22.22
CA ASN A 46 8.85 2.99 23.06
C ASN A 46 8.19 4.36 22.79
N LYS A 47 9.00 5.42 22.60
CA LYS A 47 8.51 6.75 22.19
C LYS A 47 7.78 6.68 20.84
N LYS A 48 8.40 6.08 19.82
CA LYS A 48 7.78 5.90 18.49
C LYS A 48 6.49 5.08 18.55
N TRP A 49 6.48 4.01 19.35
CA TRP A 49 5.29 3.18 19.56
C TRP A 49 4.16 3.95 20.24
N THR A 50 4.48 4.74 21.26
CA THR A 50 3.51 5.54 21.99
C THR A 50 2.83 6.54 21.05
N VAL A 51 3.62 7.28 20.26
CA VAL A 51 3.08 8.20 19.25
C VAL A 51 2.19 7.48 18.24
N PHE A 52 2.62 6.33 17.71
CA PHE A 52 1.82 5.55 16.77
C PHE A 52 0.50 5.08 17.39
N ARG A 53 0.55 4.55 18.61
CA ARG A 53 -0.62 4.05 19.34
C ARG A 53 -1.60 5.18 19.61
N ASP A 54 -1.10 6.34 20.01
CA ASP A 54 -1.90 7.51 20.33
C ASP A 54 -2.49 8.16 19.08
N GLN A 55 -2.14 7.73 17.87
CA GLN A 55 -2.80 8.13 16.61
C GLN A 55 -3.90 7.15 16.17
N LEU A 56 -4.00 5.95 16.79
CA LEU A 56 -4.98 4.92 16.39
C LEU A 56 -6.43 5.40 16.52
N HIS A 57 -6.74 6.30 17.45
CA HIS A 57 -8.11 6.80 17.62
C HIS A 57 -8.58 7.59 16.40
N TYR A 58 -7.69 8.23 15.65
CA TYR A 58 -8.04 8.92 14.42
C TYR A 58 -8.55 7.96 13.33
N LEU A 59 -8.15 6.69 13.35
CA LEU A 59 -8.68 5.71 12.40
C LEU A 59 -10.20 5.50 12.55
N LYS A 60 -10.75 5.76 13.75
CA LYS A 60 -12.19 5.62 14.00
C LYS A 60 -13.02 6.67 13.26
N SER A 61 -12.45 7.81 12.87
CA SER A 61 -13.16 8.86 12.13
C SER A 61 -13.14 8.61 10.62
N ILE A 62 -12.25 7.75 10.12
CA ILE A 62 -12.17 7.43 8.69
C ILE A 62 -13.47 6.72 8.27
N ARG A 63 -14.08 7.21 7.19
CA ARG A 63 -15.25 6.62 6.55
C ARG A 63 -14.90 6.27 5.13
N ILE A 64 -15.01 4.99 4.78
CA ILE A 64 -14.71 4.50 3.43
C ILE A 64 -16.02 4.05 2.79
N PRO A 65 -16.47 4.69 1.70
CA PRO A 65 -17.68 4.28 1.01
C PRO A 65 -17.55 2.84 0.50
N ARG A 66 -18.47 1.96 0.93
CA ARG A 66 -18.48 0.55 0.51
C ARG A 66 -18.63 0.38 -1.01
N ARG A 67 -19.40 1.26 -1.65
CA ARG A 67 -19.67 1.21 -3.09
C ARG A 67 -18.55 1.90 -3.86
N VAL A 68 -17.80 1.14 -4.64
CA VAL A 68 -16.68 1.64 -5.46
C VAL A 68 -17.15 2.16 -6.82
N LEU A 69 -18.21 1.58 -7.40
CA LEU A 69 -18.73 1.92 -8.72
C LEU A 69 -19.90 2.91 -8.67
N LEU A 70 -19.96 3.81 -9.66
CA LEU A 70 -21.19 4.56 -9.96
C LEU A 70 -22.35 3.63 -10.39
N PRO A 71 -23.60 4.04 -10.17
CA PRO A 71 -24.76 3.38 -10.80
C PRO A 71 -24.70 3.58 -12.32
N ASN A 72 -25.02 2.51 -13.04
CA ASN A 72 -25.05 2.46 -14.51
C ASN A 72 -23.76 2.98 -15.13
N ALA A 73 -22.61 2.60 -14.57
CA ALA A 73 -21.32 2.95 -15.13
C ALA A 73 -21.20 2.35 -16.53
N THR A 74 -21.03 3.21 -17.54
CA THR A 74 -20.86 2.85 -18.94
C THR A 74 -19.41 2.54 -19.27
N LYS A 75 -18.47 3.07 -18.47
CA LYS A 75 -17.04 2.80 -18.60
C LYS A 75 -16.36 2.64 -17.25
N ILE A 76 -15.48 1.65 -17.15
CA ILE A 76 -14.71 1.30 -15.95
C ILE A 76 -13.23 1.18 -16.32
N GLU A 77 -12.40 1.99 -15.68
CA GLU A 77 -10.95 2.04 -15.88
C GLU A 77 -10.23 1.76 -14.55
N LEU A 78 -9.19 0.93 -14.60
CA LEU A 78 -8.25 0.77 -13.47
C LEU A 78 -7.02 1.65 -13.69
N HIS A 79 -6.68 2.47 -12.71
CA HIS A 79 -5.46 3.27 -12.68
C HIS A 79 -4.60 2.82 -11.51
N ALA A 80 -3.50 2.17 -11.82
CA ALA A 80 -2.58 1.58 -10.87
C ALA A 80 -1.31 2.42 -10.79
N PHE A 81 -0.88 2.82 -9.60
CA PHE A 81 0.34 3.61 -9.38
C PHE A 81 1.29 2.86 -8.46
N CYS A 82 2.59 2.96 -8.70
CA CYS A 82 3.60 2.44 -7.80
C CYS A 82 4.70 3.45 -7.56
N ASP A 83 5.26 3.38 -6.35
CA ASP A 83 6.30 4.27 -5.87
C ASP A 83 7.17 3.55 -4.82
N ALA A 84 8.39 4.01 -4.64
CA ALA A 84 9.33 3.47 -3.69
C ALA A 84 10.15 4.56 -2.99
N SER A 85 10.48 4.28 -1.74
CA SER A 85 11.39 5.06 -0.90
C SER A 85 12.40 4.13 -0.24
N GLU A 86 13.41 4.71 0.42
CA GLU A 86 14.40 3.96 1.20
C GLU A 86 13.78 3.06 2.28
N LYS A 87 12.61 3.44 2.80
CA LYS A 87 11.97 2.74 3.94
C LYS A 87 10.91 1.73 3.50
N ALA A 88 10.24 1.98 2.39
CA ALA A 88 9.13 1.17 1.93
C ALA A 88 8.83 1.43 0.45
N TYR A 89 8.20 0.44 -0.18
CA TYR A 89 7.64 0.57 -1.52
C TYR A 89 6.18 0.13 -1.54
N ALA A 90 5.43 0.69 -2.46
CA ALA A 90 3.98 0.60 -2.47
C ALA A 90 3.40 0.49 -3.88
N ALA A 91 2.20 -0.07 -3.93
CA ALA A 91 1.36 -0.13 -5.10
C ALA A 91 -0.07 0.22 -4.70
N VAL A 92 -0.76 1.01 -5.51
CA VAL A 92 -2.13 1.45 -5.27
C VAL A 92 -2.94 1.33 -6.55
N ILE A 93 -4.21 0.94 -6.43
CA ILE A 93 -5.13 0.86 -7.56
C ILE A 93 -6.35 1.72 -7.25
N TYR A 94 -6.62 2.65 -8.15
CA TYR A 94 -7.84 3.42 -8.21
C TYR A 94 -8.76 2.83 -9.28
N LEU A 95 -10.04 2.77 -8.95
CA LEU A 95 -11.08 2.46 -9.91
C LEU A 95 -11.75 3.77 -10.31
N LYS A 96 -11.75 4.05 -11.60
CA LYS A 96 -12.47 5.15 -12.22
C LYS A 96 -13.69 4.58 -12.92
N SER A 97 -14.87 5.08 -12.53
CA SER A 97 -16.13 4.75 -13.19
C SER A 97 -16.73 6.02 -13.78
N ILE A 98 -17.32 5.88 -14.96
CA ILE A 98 -17.91 6.95 -15.73
C ILE A 98 -19.34 6.53 -16.07
N ASN A 99 -20.29 7.44 -15.89
CA ASN A 99 -21.63 7.35 -16.46
C ASN A 99 -21.93 8.67 -17.20
N ASP A 100 -23.13 8.79 -17.77
CA ASP A 100 -23.49 9.94 -18.62
C ASP A 100 -23.47 11.28 -17.89
N SER A 101 -23.54 11.28 -16.55
CA SER A 101 -23.65 12.50 -15.74
C SER A 101 -22.45 12.78 -14.85
N SER A 102 -21.59 11.80 -14.57
CA SER A 102 -20.57 11.91 -13.53
C SER A 102 -19.39 10.95 -13.72
N ILE A 103 -18.26 11.36 -13.13
CA ILE A 103 -17.05 10.56 -13.01
C ILE A 103 -16.77 10.36 -11.54
N SER A 104 -16.47 9.13 -11.13
CA SER A 104 -16.06 8.81 -9.77
C SER A 104 -14.76 8.01 -9.77
N VAL A 105 -13.78 8.51 -9.03
CA VAL A 105 -12.50 7.83 -8.81
C VAL A 105 -12.43 7.45 -7.34
N LYS A 106 -12.22 6.17 -7.05
CA LYS A 106 -12.15 5.65 -5.69
C LYS A 106 -10.96 4.71 -5.52
N LEU A 107 -10.34 4.77 -4.36
CA LEU A 107 -9.30 3.83 -3.97
C LEU A 107 -9.91 2.42 -3.88
N LEU A 108 -9.47 1.52 -4.74
CA LEU A 108 -9.93 0.13 -4.74
C LEU A 108 -9.12 -0.68 -3.73
N THR A 109 -7.80 -0.70 -3.88
CA THR A 109 -6.90 -1.46 -3.03
C THR A 109 -5.52 -0.80 -3.00
N SER A 110 -4.76 -1.06 -1.95
CA SER A 110 -3.32 -0.78 -1.96
C SER A 110 -2.53 -1.91 -1.32
N LYS A 111 -1.21 -1.89 -1.52
CA LYS A 111 -0.29 -2.84 -0.91
C LYS A 111 1.03 -2.16 -0.63
N THR A 112 1.54 -2.36 0.58
CA THR A 112 2.84 -1.81 1.01
C THR A 112 3.75 -2.91 1.52
N ARG A 113 5.03 -2.78 1.23
CA ARG A 113 6.10 -3.62 1.74
C ARG A 113 7.20 -2.74 2.33
N VAL A 114 7.74 -3.16 3.46
CA VAL A 114 8.92 -2.51 4.05
C VAL A 114 10.12 -2.84 3.19
N ALA A 115 10.98 -1.85 2.94
CA ALA A 115 12.21 -2.06 2.22
C ALA A 115 13.12 -3.05 3.00
N PRO A 116 13.89 -3.90 2.32
CA PRO A 116 14.85 -4.77 2.99
C PRO A 116 15.87 -3.95 3.80
N LEU A 117 16.36 -4.52 4.92
CA LEU A 117 17.44 -3.92 5.70
C LEU A 117 18.78 -3.91 4.95
N LYS A 118 18.97 -4.84 4.00
CA LYS A 118 20.10 -4.81 3.09
C LYS A 118 19.93 -3.62 2.16
N ILE A 119 21.01 -2.86 1.96
CA ILE A 119 21.02 -1.69 1.08
C ILE A 119 20.66 -2.16 -0.34
N VAL A 120 19.57 -1.59 -0.85
CA VAL A 120 19.09 -1.75 -2.23
C VAL A 120 18.99 -0.34 -2.80
N SER A 121 19.43 -0.16 -4.04
CA SER A 121 19.33 1.14 -4.70
C SER A 121 17.87 1.54 -4.91
N ILE A 122 17.58 2.84 -4.87
CA ILE A 122 16.24 3.38 -5.14
C ILE A 122 15.65 2.85 -6.44
N PRO A 123 16.36 2.85 -7.60
CA PRO A 123 15.79 2.34 -8.85
C PRO A 123 15.36 0.87 -8.78
N ARG A 124 16.06 0.05 -7.97
CA ARG A 124 15.70 -1.35 -7.79
C ARG A 124 14.49 -1.50 -6.86
N LEU A 125 14.32 -0.62 -5.87
CA LEU A 125 13.10 -0.58 -5.06
C LEU A 125 11.90 -0.09 -5.88
N GLU A 126 12.09 0.88 -6.77
CA GLU A 126 11.07 1.31 -7.74
C GLU A 126 10.69 0.17 -8.69
N LEU A 127 11.67 -0.59 -9.20
CA LEU A 127 11.36 -1.79 -9.99
C LEU A 127 10.58 -2.83 -9.16
N CYS A 128 10.92 -2.99 -7.88
CA CYS A 128 10.17 -3.87 -6.98
C CYS A 128 8.74 -3.37 -6.72
N SER A 129 8.51 -2.05 -6.70
CA SER A 129 7.17 -1.46 -6.60
C SER A 129 6.35 -1.71 -7.87
N ALA A 130 6.98 -1.63 -9.05
CA ALA A 130 6.36 -1.98 -10.33
C ALA A 130 5.98 -3.46 -10.42
N VAL A 131 6.83 -4.36 -9.93
CA VAL A 131 6.50 -5.79 -9.80
C VAL A 131 5.35 -6.00 -8.81
N LEU A 132 5.35 -5.30 -7.68
CA LEU A 132 4.24 -5.34 -6.72
C LEU A 132 2.93 -4.88 -7.37
N LEU A 133 2.99 -3.84 -8.20
CA LEU A 133 1.86 -3.30 -8.95
C LEU A 133 1.29 -4.31 -9.93
N SER A 134 2.14 -4.95 -10.74
CA SER A 134 1.69 -5.93 -11.75
C SER A 134 0.96 -7.11 -11.10
N HIS A 135 1.49 -7.64 -10.00
CA HIS A 135 0.83 -8.70 -9.23
C HIS A 135 -0.49 -8.22 -8.61
N LEU A 136 -0.55 -6.99 -8.10
CA LEU A 136 -1.75 -6.43 -7.50
C LEU A 136 -2.85 -6.24 -8.55
N VAL A 137 -2.50 -5.73 -9.73
CA VAL A 137 -3.41 -5.59 -10.87
C VAL A 137 -3.94 -6.95 -11.30
N GLN A 138 -3.07 -7.94 -11.50
CA GLN A 138 -3.48 -9.29 -11.88
C GLN A 138 -4.45 -9.91 -10.86
N THR A 139 -4.14 -9.76 -9.56
CA THR A 139 -4.99 -10.26 -8.47
C THR A 139 -6.37 -9.61 -8.52
N MET A 140 -6.44 -8.29 -8.72
CA MET A 140 -7.70 -7.56 -8.79
C MET A 140 -8.50 -7.93 -10.03
N ARG A 141 -7.88 -8.04 -11.22
CA ARG A 141 -8.58 -8.48 -12.44
C ARG A 141 -9.19 -9.87 -12.29
N ASN A 142 -8.49 -10.79 -11.61
CA ASN A 142 -9.00 -12.15 -11.37
C ASN A 142 -10.11 -12.18 -10.32
N SER A 143 -10.07 -11.28 -9.33
CA SER A 143 -11.02 -11.28 -8.20
C SER A 143 -12.29 -10.47 -8.49
N LEU A 144 -12.18 -9.44 -9.32
CA LEU A 144 -13.28 -8.56 -9.69
C LEU A 144 -14.16 -9.23 -10.74
N LYS A 145 -15.40 -9.54 -10.36
CA LYS A 145 -16.45 -10.05 -11.27
C LYS A 145 -17.16 -8.92 -12.03
N ILE A 146 -16.39 -7.97 -12.55
CA ILE A 146 -16.89 -6.83 -13.34
C ILE A 146 -16.04 -6.71 -14.60
N GLN A 147 -16.66 -6.23 -15.67
CA GLN A 147 -15.93 -5.90 -16.90
C GLN A 147 -15.12 -4.62 -16.68
N ILE A 148 -13.83 -4.70 -16.96
CA ILE A 148 -12.89 -3.57 -16.90
C ILE A 148 -12.49 -3.26 -18.33
N ASP A 149 -12.78 -2.05 -18.81
CA ASP A 149 -12.53 -1.66 -20.19
C ASP A 149 -11.06 -1.36 -20.44
N SER A 150 -10.42 -0.66 -19.50
CA SER A 150 -9.01 -0.28 -19.61
C SER A 150 -8.27 -0.44 -18.29
N THR A 151 -6.98 -0.73 -18.37
CA THR A 151 -6.08 -0.76 -17.21
C THR A 151 -4.80 0.00 -17.55
N TYR A 152 -4.44 0.94 -16.69
CA TYR A 152 -3.25 1.77 -16.83
C TYR A 152 -2.35 1.56 -15.60
N ALA A 153 -1.06 1.36 -15.84
CA ALA A 153 -0.04 1.24 -14.81
C ALA A 153 0.95 2.40 -14.93
N TRP A 154 1.15 3.13 -13.83
CA TRP A 154 1.89 4.38 -13.78
C TRP A 154 3.06 4.28 -12.81
N THR A 155 4.20 4.81 -13.22
CA THR A 155 5.38 5.09 -12.39
C THR A 155 6.03 6.36 -12.91
N ASP A 156 6.61 7.15 -12.02
CA ASP A 156 7.41 8.34 -12.31
C ASP A 156 8.91 8.03 -12.48
N SER A 157 9.32 6.77 -12.23
CA SER A 157 10.69 6.33 -12.44
C SER A 157 11.02 6.14 -13.92
N MET A 158 11.72 7.13 -14.49
CA MET A 158 12.25 7.03 -15.86
C MET A 158 13.20 5.83 -16.05
N ILE A 159 13.95 5.47 -14.99
CA ILE A 159 14.87 4.33 -15.03
C ILE A 159 14.09 3.03 -15.17
N VAL A 160 13.03 2.85 -14.36
CA VAL A 160 12.17 1.66 -14.46
C VAL A 160 11.49 1.60 -15.81
N LEU A 161 10.96 2.73 -16.32
CA LEU A 161 10.36 2.77 -17.65
C LEU A 161 11.35 2.36 -18.75
N SER A 162 12.59 2.86 -18.68
CA SER A 162 13.64 2.47 -19.63
C SER A 162 13.96 0.98 -19.57
N TRP A 163 14.09 0.41 -18.37
CA TRP A 163 14.30 -1.04 -18.21
C TRP A 163 13.15 -1.87 -18.75
N LEU A 164 11.91 -1.46 -18.51
CA LEU A 164 10.72 -2.17 -19.00
C LEU A 164 10.58 -2.10 -20.53
N GLN A 165 11.08 -1.04 -21.17
CA GLN A 165 11.08 -0.88 -22.63
C GLN A 165 12.25 -1.60 -23.33
N SER A 166 13.29 -1.97 -22.57
CA SER A 166 14.49 -2.61 -23.10
C SER A 166 14.40 -4.14 -23.15
N VAL A 167 13.31 -4.71 -22.62
CA VAL A 167 12.99 -6.15 -22.64
C VAL A 167 12.08 -6.45 -23.81
#